data_AF-A0A139K7K1-F1
#
_entry.id   AF-A0A139K7K1-F1
#
_cell.length_a   1.000
_cell.length_b   1.000
_cell.length_c   1.000
_cell.angle_alpha   90.00
_cell.angle_beta   90.00
_cell.angle_gamma   90.00
#
_symmetry.space_group_name_H-M   'P 1'
#
loop_
_entity.id
_entity.type
_entity.pdbx_description
1 polymer ?
#
loop_
_entity_poly.entity_id
_entity_poly.type
_entity_poly.pdbx_seq_one_letter_code
_entity_poly.pdbx_strand_id
1 'polypeptide(L)'
;MQDFLFEWLSGAGAEAAVFASAFISSTLMPGGSEALLAGALSQTPDDTPRLCRLVLLATAGNTLGAMTTWLIGRLIPEREKTDRALVWLRRWGAPALLLSWLPVVGDALPLAAGWLRMPAASCAVWVAVGKLLRYVVVAAGTLSLV
;
A
#
# COMPACT_ATOMS: atom_id res chain seq x y z
N MET A 1 -15.01 -20.38 20.38
CA MET A 1 -13.86 -20.10 19.47
C MET A 1 -14.33 -19.38 18.21
N GLN A 2 -15.43 -19.81 17.58
CA GLN A 2 -16.03 -19.11 16.43
C GLN A 2 -16.50 -17.68 16.78
N ASP A 3 -17.12 -17.47 17.95
CA ASP A 3 -17.59 -16.14 18.36
C ASP A 3 -16.44 -15.15 18.60
N PHE A 4 -15.38 -15.60 19.27
CA PHE A 4 -14.16 -14.80 19.49
C PHE A 4 -13.47 -14.42 18.17
N LEU A 5 -13.36 -15.35 17.23
CA LEU A 5 -12.78 -15.07 15.91
C LEU A 5 -13.64 -14.07 15.13
N PHE A 6 -14.97 -14.23 15.17
CA PHE A 6 -15.90 -13.31 14.53
C PHE A 6 -15.85 -11.92 15.17
N GLU A 7 -15.79 -11.81 16.50
CA GLU A 7 -15.69 -10.54 17.24
C GLU A 7 -14.34 -9.84 17.04
N TRP A 8 -13.24 -10.61 16.97
CA TRP A 8 -11.91 -10.09 16.67
C TRP A 8 -11.79 -9.62 15.21
N LEU A 9 -12.36 -10.38 14.26
CA LEU A 9 -12.42 -10.03 12.84
C LEU A 9 -13.41 -8.89 12.55
N SER A 10 -14.45 -8.75 13.38
CA SER A 10 -15.44 -7.66 13.30
C SER A 10 -15.10 -6.46 14.19
N GLY A 11 -13.97 -6.46 14.88
CA GLY A 11 -13.56 -5.37 15.76
C GLY A 11 -12.35 -4.58 15.27
N ALA A 12 -11.83 -3.73 16.16
CA ALA A 12 -10.60 -2.98 15.96
C ALA A 12 -9.36 -3.88 15.72
N GLY A 13 -9.43 -5.16 16.09
CA GLY A 13 -8.38 -6.16 15.84
C GLY A 13 -8.12 -6.38 14.35
N ALA A 14 -9.17 -6.58 13.55
CA ALA A 14 -9.05 -6.70 12.10
C ALA A 14 -8.54 -5.41 11.44
N GLU A 15 -8.98 -4.26 11.91
CA GLU A 15 -8.54 -2.96 11.42
C GLU A 15 -7.04 -2.75 11.60
N ALA A 16 -6.54 -3.06 12.81
CA ALA A 16 -5.11 -3.04 13.12
C ALA A 16 -4.34 -4.07 12.28
N ALA A 17 -4.90 -5.26 12.06
CA ALA A 17 -4.28 -6.29 11.22
C ALA A 17 -4.21 -5.89 9.75
N VAL A 18 -5.25 -5.25 9.20
CA VAL A 18 -5.25 -4.68 7.84
C VAL A 18 -4.18 -3.59 7.71
N PHE A 19 -4.11 -2.68 8.67
CA PHE A 19 -3.07 -1.65 8.69
C PHE A 19 -1.67 -2.26 8.75
N ALA A 20 -1.43 -3.18 9.70
CA ALA A 20 -0.11 -3.77 9.92
C ALA A 20 0.33 -4.63 8.72
N SER A 21 -0.57 -5.44 8.16
CA SER A 21 -0.28 -6.22 6.96
C SER A 21 0.00 -5.33 5.75
N ALA A 22 -0.76 -4.25 5.56
CA ALA A 22 -0.53 -3.26 4.51
C ALA A 22 0.81 -2.53 4.65
N PHE A 23 1.19 -2.18 5.88
CA PHE A 23 2.48 -1.59 6.19
C PHE A 23 3.63 -2.54 5.87
N ILE A 24 3.59 -3.76 6.42
CA ILE A 24 4.66 -4.76 6.23
C ILE A 24 4.78 -5.16 4.76
N SER A 25 3.66 -5.33 4.06
CA SER A 25 3.68 -5.74 2.65
C SER A 25 4.42 -4.72 1.78
N SER A 26 4.24 -3.44 2.05
CA SER A 26 4.89 -2.34 1.32
C SER A 26 6.38 -2.16 1.66
N THR A 27 6.86 -2.78 2.73
CA THR A 27 8.26 -2.69 3.18
C THR A 27 9.07 -3.95 2.87
N LEU A 28 8.48 -5.15 2.96
CA LEU A 28 9.24 -6.41 2.98
C LEU A 28 8.67 -7.56 2.13
N MET A 29 7.36 -7.63 1.86
CA MET A 29 6.74 -8.81 1.23
C MET A 29 5.63 -8.49 0.22
N PRO A 30 5.74 -8.94 -1.05
CA PRO A 30 4.70 -8.71 -2.03
C PRO A 30 3.40 -9.49 -1.70
N GLY A 31 2.26 -8.82 -1.86
CA GLY A 31 0.94 -9.46 -2.07
C GLY A 31 0.14 -9.92 -0.85
N GLY A 32 0.55 -9.58 0.38
CA GLY A 32 -0.12 -10.07 1.59
C GLY A 32 -1.37 -9.29 2.02
N SER A 33 -1.41 -7.98 1.75
CA SER A 33 -2.45 -7.11 2.33
C SER A 33 -3.78 -7.12 1.57
N GLU A 34 -3.79 -7.50 0.29
CA GLU A 34 -5.03 -7.63 -0.51
C GLU A 34 -5.90 -8.76 -0.01
N ALA A 35 -5.31 -9.93 0.27
CA ALA A 35 -6.04 -11.10 0.75
C ALA A 35 -6.67 -10.84 2.13
N LEU A 36 -5.92 -10.18 3.02
CA LEU A 36 -6.40 -9.85 4.36
C LEU A 36 -7.49 -8.76 4.33
N LEU A 37 -7.37 -7.77 3.43
CA LEU A 37 -8.45 -6.81 3.20
C LEU A 37 -9.69 -7.51 2.64
N ALA A 38 -9.57 -8.32 1.59
CA ALA A 38 -10.70 -9.03 0.98
C ALA A 38 -11.44 -9.91 2.00
N GLY A 39 -10.70 -10.67 2.81
CA GLY A 39 -11.30 -11.48 3.89
C GLY A 39 -11.96 -10.64 4.98
N ALA A 40 -11.47 -9.44 5.29
CA ALA A 40 -12.12 -8.54 6.24
C ALA A 40 -13.40 -7.91 5.67
N LEU A 41 -13.44 -7.59 4.36
CA LEU A 41 -14.60 -7.03 3.68
C LEU A 41 -15.73 -8.06 3.51
N SER A 42 -15.40 -9.34 3.24
CA SER A 42 -16.40 -10.40 3.04
C SER A 42 -17.23 -10.71 4.29
N GLN A 43 -16.76 -10.35 5.48
CA GLN A 43 -17.48 -10.58 6.74
C GLN A 43 -18.57 -9.55 7.00
N THR A 44 -18.49 -8.38 6.37
CA THR A 44 -19.41 -7.25 6.60
C THR A 44 -19.65 -6.47 5.30
N PRO A 45 -20.21 -7.11 4.24
CA PRO A 45 -20.34 -6.49 2.93
C PRO A 45 -21.31 -5.29 2.89
N ASP A 46 -22.30 -5.25 3.79
CA ASP A 46 -23.32 -4.19 3.82
C ASP A 46 -22.93 -2.96 4.67
N ASP A 47 -21.84 -3.04 5.44
CA ASP A 47 -21.39 -1.97 6.35
C ASP A 47 -20.50 -0.95 5.63
N THR A 48 -21.13 -0.07 4.85
CA THR A 48 -20.44 0.98 4.07
C THR A 48 -19.42 1.80 4.90
N PRO A 49 -19.75 2.30 6.12
CA PRO A 49 -18.78 3.00 6.96
C PRO A 49 -17.51 2.20 7.25
N ARG A 50 -17.66 0.90 7.51
CA ARG A 50 -16.54 0.01 7.80
C ARG A 50 -15.72 -0.33 6.56
N LEU A 51 -16.36 -0.56 5.41
CA LEU A 51 -15.66 -0.77 4.14
C LEU A 51 -14.71 0.40 3.86
N CYS A 52 -15.20 1.64 3.98
CA CYS A 52 -14.40 2.85 3.84
C CYS A 52 -13.24 2.88 4.84
N ARG A 53 -13.49 2.55 6.12
CA ARG A 53 -12.46 2.53 7.16
C ARG A 53 -11.35 1.52 6.86
N LEU A 54 -11.69 0.31 6.43
CA LEU A 54 -10.73 -0.74 6.08
C LEU A 54 -9.87 -0.33 4.87
N VAL A 55 -10.48 0.24 3.83
CA VAL A 55 -9.75 0.76 2.66
C VAL A 55 -8.81 1.91 3.05
N LEU A 56 -9.27 2.84 3.89
CA LEU A 56 -8.44 3.95 4.37
C LEU A 56 -7.28 3.47 5.24
N LEU A 57 -7.51 2.53 6.15
CA LEU A 57 -6.45 1.94 6.98
C LEU A 57 -5.43 1.16 6.15
N ALA A 58 -5.90 0.37 5.18
CA ALA A 58 -5.02 -0.33 4.25
C ALA A 58 -4.17 0.66 3.45
N THR A 59 -4.78 1.74 2.95
CA THR A 59 -4.10 2.81 2.21
C THR A 59 -3.07 3.51 3.08
N ALA A 60 -3.42 3.89 4.32
CA ALA A 60 -2.54 4.55 5.26
C ALA A 60 -1.33 3.66 5.61
N GLY A 61 -1.57 2.41 5.98
CA GLY A 61 -0.52 1.44 6.30
C GLY A 61 0.43 1.26 5.13
N ASN A 62 -0.10 1.04 3.93
CA ASN A 62 0.72 0.81 2.72
C ASN A 62 1.50 2.06 2.31
N THR A 63 0.92 3.25 2.46
CA THR A 63 1.61 4.53 2.20
C THR A 63 2.76 4.73 3.19
N LEU A 64 2.54 4.48 4.47
CA LEU A 64 3.58 4.59 5.50
C LEU A 64 4.71 3.57 5.28
N GLY A 65 4.38 2.33 4.92
CA GLY A 65 5.36 1.31 4.57
C GLY A 65 6.20 1.72 3.35
N ALA A 66 5.56 2.28 2.32
CA ALA A 66 6.24 2.79 1.13
C ALA A 66 7.12 4.01 1.44
N MET A 67 6.69 4.90 2.35
CA MET A 67 7.51 6.03 2.79
C MET A 67 8.70 5.59 3.64
N THR A 68 8.58 4.47 4.36
CA THR A 68 9.70 3.81 5.03
C THR A 68 10.69 3.27 3.98
N THR A 69 10.19 2.62 2.94
CA THR A 69 11.00 2.16 1.80
C THR A 69 11.68 3.31 1.06
N TRP A 70 10.97 4.44 0.86
CA TRP A 70 11.55 5.68 0.34
C TRP A 70 12.67 6.21 1.23
N LEU A 71 12.48 6.19 2.56
CA LEU A 71 13.51 6.64 3.50
C LEU A 71 14.76 5.75 3.41
N ILE A 72 14.57 4.43 3.34
CA ILE A 72 15.66 3.46 3.12
C ILE A 72 16.41 3.82 1.83
N GLY A 73 15.69 4.04 0.73
CA GLY A 73 16.28 4.43 -0.56
C GLY A 73 17.10 5.71 -0.47
N ARG A 74 16.64 6.69 0.30
CA ARG A 74 17.32 7.97 0.50
C ARG A 74 18.64 7.86 1.26
N LEU A 75 18.75 6.87 2.14
CA LEU A 75 19.96 6.60 2.92
C LEU A 75 21.01 5.82 2.13
N ILE A 76 20.63 5.18 1.00
CA ILE A 76 21.56 4.45 0.14
C ILE A 76 22.46 5.46 -0.61
N PRO A 77 23.79 5.31 -0.54
CA PRO A 77 24.72 6.16 -1.28
C PRO A 77 24.44 6.14 -2.79
N GLU A 78 24.53 7.28 -3.43
CA GLU A 78 24.37 7.39 -4.88
C GLU A 78 25.59 6.73 -5.54
N ARG A 79 25.36 5.60 -6.22
CA ARG A 79 26.37 4.97 -7.08
C ARG A 79 26.07 5.38 -8.51
N GLU A 80 27.10 5.60 -9.33
CA GLU A 80 27.00 5.91 -10.77
C GLU A 80 26.47 4.73 -11.62
N LYS A 81 25.43 4.02 -11.16
CA LYS A 81 24.71 3.07 -11.98
C LYS A 81 23.52 3.78 -12.58
N THR A 82 23.66 4.17 -13.85
CA THR A 82 22.59 4.67 -14.69
C THR A 82 21.64 3.53 -15.03
N ASP A 83 20.82 3.14 -14.06
CA ASP A 83 19.79 2.15 -14.30
C ASP A 83 18.66 2.77 -15.13
N ARG A 84 18.18 2.07 -16.14
CA ARG A 84 17.19 2.61 -17.09
C ARG A 84 15.90 3.02 -16.36
N ALA A 85 15.57 2.32 -15.29
CA ALA A 85 14.47 2.64 -14.39
C ALA A 85 14.68 3.98 -13.65
N LEU A 86 15.90 4.29 -13.21
CA LEU A 86 16.23 5.55 -12.54
C LEU A 86 16.18 6.74 -13.53
N VAL A 87 16.65 6.56 -14.77
CA VAL A 87 16.55 7.59 -15.81
C VAL A 87 15.09 7.90 -16.14
N TRP A 88 14.27 6.86 -16.27
CA TRP A 88 12.84 7.02 -16.50
C TRP A 88 12.16 7.72 -15.32
N LEU A 89 12.45 7.31 -14.08
CA LEU A 89 11.89 7.93 -12.88
C LEU A 89 12.34 9.40 -12.71
N ARG A 90 13.59 9.74 -13.05
CA ARG A 90 14.07 11.14 -13.11
C ARG A 90 13.29 11.98 -14.11
N ARG A 91 12.88 11.42 -15.25
CA ARG A 91 12.12 12.12 -16.29
C ARG A 91 10.66 12.38 -15.89
N TRP A 92 10.02 11.40 -15.25
CA TRP A 92 8.60 11.47 -14.91
C TRP A 92 8.32 12.02 -13.50
N GLY A 93 9.31 12.00 -12.62
CA GLY A 93 9.20 12.57 -11.27
C GLY A 93 8.28 11.76 -10.35
N ALA A 94 7.76 12.43 -9.32
CA ALA A 94 6.86 11.83 -8.34
C ALA A 94 5.55 11.23 -8.90
N PRO A 95 4.93 11.75 -9.99
CA PRO A 95 3.75 11.12 -10.60
C PRO A 95 3.96 9.66 -11.04
N ALA A 96 5.19 9.26 -11.35
CA ALA A 96 5.50 7.86 -11.66
C ALA A 96 5.20 6.90 -10.50
N LEU A 97 5.16 7.40 -9.26
CA LEU A 97 4.80 6.62 -8.07
C LEU A 97 3.33 6.19 -8.07
N LEU A 98 2.49 6.75 -8.93
CA LEU A 98 1.13 6.23 -9.14
C LEU A 98 1.17 4.79 -9.69
N LEU A 99 2.23 4.42 -10.42
CA LEU A 99 2.47 3.04 -10.86
C LEU A 99 2.83 2.09 -9.70
N SER A 100 3.01 2.60 -8.47
CA SER A 100 3.23 1.76 -7.28
C SER A 100 2.03 0.88 -6.91
N TRP A 101 0.89 1.10 -7.57
CA TRP A 101 -0.31 0.29 -7.41
C TRP A 101 -0.19 -1.12 -8.02
N LEU A 102 0.78 -1.35 -8.92
CA LEU A 102 0.98 -2.66 -9.57
C LEU A 102 1.55 -3.70 -8.59
N PRO A 103 1.03 -4.95 -8.58
CA PRO A 103 1.31 -5.97 -7.55
C PRO A 103 2.76 -6.50 -7.52
N VAL A 104 3.59 -6.18 -8.51
CA VAL A 104 4.98 -6.70 -8.63
C VAL A 104 6.03 -5.59 -8.60
N VAL A 105 5.72 -4.41 -9.16
CA VAL A 105 6.67 -3.29 -9.30
C VAL A 105 6.48 -2.26 -8.18
N GLY A 106 5.42 -2.44 -7.39
CA GLY A 106 4.86 -1.43 -6.50
C GLY A 106 5.86 -0.76 -5.56
N ASP A 107 6.65 -1.57 -4.86
CA ASP A 107 7.45 -1.11 -3.72
C ASP A 107 8.90 -0.78 -4.10
N ALA A 108 9.32 -1.15 -5.31
CA ALA A 108 10.60 -0.74 -5.88
C ALA A 108 10.60 0.76 -6.27
N LEU A 109 9.44 1.30 -6.65
CA LEU A 109 9.30 2.69 -7.07
C LEU A 109 9.52 3.70 -5.91
N PRO A 110 8.93 3.52 -4.71
CA PRO A 110 9.27 4.33 -3.54
C PRO A 110 10.76 4.29 -3.19
N LEU A 111 11.39 3.10 -3.23
CA LEU A 111 12.83 2.94 -2.99
C LEU A 111 13.64 3.79 -3.97
N ALA A 112 13.34 3.68 -5.27
CA ALA A 112 14.01 4.43 -6.32
C ALA A 112 13.79 5.94 -6.20
N ALA A 113 12.58 6.38 -5.83
CA ALA A 113 12.30 7.80 -5.58
C ALA A 113 13.07 8.34 -4.36
N GLY A 114 13.23 7.51 -3.34
CA GLY A 114 14.09 7.76 -2.18
C GLY A 114 15.54 7.97 -2.58
N TRP A 115 16.06 7.03 -3.38
CA TRP A 115 17.42 7.08 -3.89
C TRP A 115 17.70 8.33 -4.73
N LEU A 116 16.71 8.75 -5.52
CA LEU A 116 16.73 10.01 -6.28
C LEU A 116 16.51 11.27 -5.42
N ARG A 117 16.35 11.11 -4.10
CA ARG A 117 16.10 12.18 -3.13
C ARG A 117 14.91 13.06 -3.48
N MET A 118 13.87 12.48 -4.08
CA MET A 118 12.63 13.18 -4.41
C MET A 118 11.93 13.71 -3.14
N PRO A 119 11.17 14.82 -3.23
CA PRO A 119 10.54 15.43 -2.07
C PRO A 119 9.48 14.49 -1.44
N ALA A 120 9.66 14.20 -0.15
CA ALA A 120 8.84 13.23 0.60
C ALA A 120 7.34 13.49 0.49
N ALA A 121 6.91 14.75 0.57
CA ALA A 121 5.49 15.11 0.51
C ALA A 121 4.86 14.76 -0.84
N SER A 122 5.56 15.03 -1.95
CA SER A 122 5.07 14.68 -3.27
C SER A 122 5.01 13.16 -3.45
N CYS A 123 6.04 12.46 -2.98
CA CYS A 123 6.05 11.00 -3.00
C CYS A 123 4.88 10.40 -2.21
N ALA A 124 4.65 10.89 -0.99
CA ALA A 124 3.57 10.41 -0.13
C ALA A 124 2.20 10.59 -0.79
N VAL A 125 1.93 11.74 -1.42
CA VAL A 125 0.66 12.00 -2.12
C VAL A 125 0.46 11.02 -3.28
N TRP A 126 1.45 10.89 -4.17
CA TRP A 126 1.30 10.02 -5.35
C TRP A 126 1.23 8.54 -4.99
N VAL A 127 1.98 8.11 -3.96
CA VAL A 127 1.87 6.76 -3.40
C VAL A 127 0.48 6.56 -2.79
N ALA A 128 -0.01 7.47 -1.96
CA ALA A 128 -1.33 7.35 -1.33
C ALA A 128 -2.44 7.21 -2.38
N VAL A 129 -2.40 8.01 -3.44
CA VAL A 129 -3.35 7.91 -4.57
C VAL A 129 -3.26 6.54 -5.25
N GLY A 130 -2.05 6.06 -5.56
CA GLY A 130 -1.86 4.74 -6.18
C GLY A 130 -2.34 3.59 -5.29
N LYS A 131 -2.00 3.61 -3.99
CA LYS A 131 -2.42 2.56 -3.04
C LYS A 131 -3.92 2.59 -2.79
N LEU A 132 -4.53 3.78 -2.73
CA LEU A 132 -5.99 3.93 -2.64
C LEU A 132 -6.66 3.28 -3.84
N LEU A 133 -6.19 3.57 -5.06
CA LEU A 133 -6.74 2.98 -6.29
C LEU A 133 -6.69 1.44 -6.24
N ARG A 134 -5.55 0.86 -5.83
CA ARG A 134 -5.41 -0.60 -5.65
C ARG A 134 -6.46 -1.15 -4.69
N TYR A 135 -6.61 -0.56 -3.50
CA TYR A 135 -7.53 -1.09 -2.50
C TYR A 135 -9.00 -0.88 -2.85
N VAL A 136 -9.33 0.18 -3.57
CA VAL A 136 -10.68 0.37 -4.13
C VAL A 136 -11.00 -0.73 -5.15
N VAL A 137 -10.06 -1.07 -6.04
CA VAL A 137 -10.25 -2.16 -7.01
C VAL A 137 -10.40 -3.51 -6.29
N VAL A 138 -9.58 -3.79 -5.28
CA VAL A 138 -9.71 -5.01 -4.47
C VAL A 138 -11.05 -5.06 -3.74
N ALA A 139 -11.49 -3.94 -3.15
CA ALA A 139 -12.77 -3.87 -2.46
C ALA A 139 -13.95 -4.08 -3.41
N ALA A 140 -13.97 -3.41 -4.56
CA ALA A 140 -15.00 -3.58 -5.58
C ALA A 140 -15.04 -5.01 -6.12
N GLY A 141 -13.87 -5.61 -6.38
CA GLY A 141 -13.77 -7.00 -6.82
C GLY A 141 -14.29 -7.98 -5.77
N THR A 142 -13.98 -7.75 -4.49
CA THR A 142 -14.45 -8.59 -3.38
C THR A 142 -15.97 -8.49 -3.22
N LEU A 143 -16.52 -7.27 -3.20
CA LEU A 143 -17.95 -7.03 -3.04
C LEU A 143 -18.80 -7.51 -4.21
N SER A 144 -18.19 -7.72 -5.39
CA SER A 144 -18.88 -8.30 -6.55
C SER A 144 -18.99 -9.83 -6.47
N LEU A 145 -18.24 -10.48 -5.58
CA LEU A 145 -18.16 -11.93 -5.42
C LEU A 145 -18.89 -12.46 -4.19
N VAL A 146 -19.33 -11.57 -3.30
CA VAL A 146 -20.04 -11.86 -2.04
C VAL A 146 -21.47 -11.37 -2.18
#